data_AF-A0A1Q3AGA5-F1
#
_entry.id   AF-A0A1Q3AGA5-F1
#
_cell.length_a   1.000
_cell.length_b   1.000
_cell.length_c   1.000
_cell.angle_alpha   90.00
_cell.angle_beta   90.00
_cell.angle_gamma   90.00
#
_symmetry.space_group_name_H-M   'P 1'
#
loop_
_entity.id
_entity.type
_entity.pdbx_description
1 polymer ?
#
loop_
_entity_poly.entity_id
_entity_poly.type
_entity_poly.pdbx_seq_one_letter_code
_entity_poly.pdbx_strand_id
1 'polypeptide(L)'
;MSINHSLTKNQSFNDHILLFGSTGLIGSLTLEELLKVELYLDAGNDLQSKLKVHESSDFNHFTLNKFFYCINRKLNNEKRSPTNEYLMERCKATPLIFRGQQYYLHNNTSATPPASQSSNPSLGNNVFEEDGTIYLTQTVDNRRVTLSFRQTRQSYQLEYLSKDLKNLLITFHFTIVQLVFEDSTRWADLLPSIFSKEVELTPKESNHAPLKLPHLDEVKTMICTLGTNSSSAKHNNYDRYFVDYHLTFQIAQNFTNCEGKRLVIITSFNNSLISHIFPYFKTKYQLENDLQNKLTPALGQIVVLRPGPLVGNHANLDDRDLRLRYSPSLGEQLKNYREWCWEYKKSFVKEIRKIGFKTKASELVARAMYRKPGSSVLGYCVPASKTAYATAYMATKPILGELRIVTSKEIDYLT
;
A
#
# COMPACT_ATOMS: atom_id res chain seq x y z
N MET A 1 29.72 -29.71 -20.95
CA MET A 1 28.78 -30.48 -20.11
C MET A 1 27.47 -29.73 -20.07
N SER A 2 26.43 -30.31 -20.66
CA SER A 2 25.09 -29.72 -20.78
C SER A 2 24.46 -29.60 -19.40
N ILE A 3 24.23 -28.36 -18.93
CA ILE A 3 23.41 -28.09 -17.76
C ILE A 3 21.97 -28.34 -18.22
N ASN A 4 21.48 -29.56 -17.97
CA ASN A 4 20.07 -29.86 -18.11
C ASN A 4 19.31 -28.95 -17.14
N HIS A 5 18.65 -27.93 -17.67
CA HIS A 5 17.58 -27.22 -17.00
C HIS A 5 16.48 -28.23 -16.70
N SER A 6 16.55 -28.88 -15.53
CA SER A 6 15.46 -29.71 -15.02
C SER A 6 14.22 -28.83 -14.97
N LEU A 7 13.15 -29.25 -15.64
CA LEU A 7 11.82 -28.66 -15.55
C LEU A 7 11.50 -28.39 -14.07
N THR A 8 11.58 -27.12 -13.67
CA THR A 8 11.37 -26.67 -12.30
C THR A 8 9.89 -26.87 -11.98
N LYS A 9 9.56 -27.83 -11.11
CA LYS A 9 8.21 -27.90 -10.56
C LYS A 9 7.98 -26.61 -9.79
N ASN A 10 6.92 -25.89 -10.16
CA ASN A 10 6.55 -24.60 -9.60
C ASN A 10 5.35 -24.75 -8.65
N GLN A 11 5.43 -24.15 -7.47
CA GLN A 11 4.31 -24.02 -6.54
C GLN A 11 3.91 -22.54 -6.45
N SER A 12 2.64 -22.24 -6.71
CA SER A 12 2.11 -20.87 -6.63
C SER A 12 1.29 -20.63 -5.36
N PHE A 13 1.33 -19.40 -4.86
CA PHE A 13 0.50 -18.90 -3.77
C PHE A 13 -0.13 -17.57 -4.18
N ASN A 14 -1.42 -17.40 -3.89
CA ASN A 14 -2.16 -16.18 -4.20
C ASN A 14 -2.57 -15.48 -2.91
N ASP A 15 -2.13 -14.24 -2.74
CA ASP A 15 -2.54 -13.38 -1.63
C ASP A 15 -3.30 -12.17 -2.18
N HIS A 16 -4.53 -11.98 -1.69
CA HIS A 16 -5.44 -10.93 -2.13
C HIS A 16 -5.64 -9.90 -1.02
N ILE A 17 -5.36 -8.63 -1.31
CA ILE A 17 -5.49 -7.50 -0.38
C ILE A 17 -6.38 -6.42 -1.00
N LEU A 18 -7.38 -5.98 -0.23
CA LEU A 18 -8.24 -4.85 -0.58
C LEU A 18 -7.70 -3.57 0.07
N LEU A 19 -7.56 -2.49 -0.68
CA LEU A 19 -7.01 -1.21 -0.20
C LEU A 19 -7.98 -0.06 -0.50
N PHE A 20 -8.44 0.60 0.54
CA PHE A 20 -9.21 1.83 0.44
C PHE A 20 -8.36 3.05 0.80
N GLY A 21 -8.43 4.08 -0.03
CA GLY A 21 -7.67 5.33 0.17
C GLY A 21 -6.26 5.33 -0.41
N SER A 22 -5.96 4.48 -1.40
CA SER A 22 -4.61 4.35 -2.00
C SER A 22 -4.09 5.61 -2.73
N THR A 23 -4.96 6.60 -2.89
CA THR A 23 -4.67 7.93 -3.46
C THR A 23 -4.38 9.01 -2.42
N GLY A 24 -4.66 8.75 -1.13
CA GLY A 24 -4.30 9.64 -0.04
C GLY A 24 -2.84 9.48 0.38
N LEU A 25 -2.29 10.47 1.11
CA LEU A 25 -0.87 10.51 1.51
C LEU A 25 -0.35 9.19 2.11
N ILE A 26 -1.06 8.62 3.08
CA ILE A 26 -0.60 7.38 3.71
C ILE A 26 -0.92 6.17 2.82
N GLY A 27 -2.10 6.13 2.20
CA GLY A 27 -2.50 5.00 1.36
C GLY A 27 -1.62 4.81 0.13
N SER A 28 -1.13 5.90 -0.47
CA SER A 28 -0.19 5.85 -1.58
C SER A 28 1.15 5.26 -1.17
N LEU A 29 1.71 5.76 -0.08
CA LEU A 29 2.96 5.26 0.49
C LEU A 29 2.79 3.81 0.97
N THR A 30 1.64 3.44 1.52
CA THR A 30 1.37 2.06 1.98
C THR A 30 1.38 1.10 0.80
N LEU A 31 0.78 1.50 -0.34
CA LEU A 31 0.84 0.70 -1.56
C LEU A 31 2.29 0.56 -2.05
N GLU A 32 3.09 1.62 -2.02
CA GLU A 32 4.51 1.56 -2.39
C GLU A 32 5.30 0.60 -1.48
N GLU A 33 5.07 0.64 -0.17
CA GLU A 33 5.71 -0.28 0.78
C GLU A 33 5.26 -1.75 0.55
N LEU A 34 4.00 -1.98 0.17
CA LEU A 34 3.49 -3.32 -0.15
C LEU A 34 4.09 -3.93 -1.43
N LEU A 35 4.68 -3.12 -2.31
CA LEU A 35 5.34 -3.58 -3.54
C LEU A 35 6.83 -3.89 -3.35
N LYS A 36 7.34 -3.71 -2.13
CA LYS A 36 8.71 -4.05 -1.75
C LYS A 36 8.80 -5.53 -1.40
N VAL A 37 9.71 -6.23 -2.06
CA VAL A 37 9.91 -7.68 -1.86
C VAL A 37 10.41 -7.96 -0.44
N GLU A 38 11.23 -7.06 0.10
CA GLU A 38 11.80 -7.10 1.45
C GLU A 38 10.73 -7.30 2.53
N LEU A 39 9.57 -6.67 2.35
CA LEU A 39 8.45 -6.77 3.30
C LEU A 39 7.97 -8.21 3.49
N TYR A 40 8.11 -9.05 2.45
CA TYR A 40 7.69 -10.44 2.46
C TYR A 40 8.84 -11.40 2.81
N LEU A 41 10.09 -10.95 2.69
CA LEU A 41 11.28 -11.69 3.12
C LEU A 41 11.52 -11.54 4.62
N ASP A 42 11.42 -10.30 5.14
CA ASP A 42 11.61 -9.98 6.57
C ASP A 42 10.43 -10.45 7.44
N ALA A 43 9.25 -10.63 6.83
CA ALA A 43 8.13 -11.35 7.43
C ALA A 43 8.38 -12.87 7.46
N GLY A 44 9.63 -13.29 7.69
CA GLY A 44 10.19 -14.62 7.40
C GLY A 44 9.37 -15.81 7.90
N ASN A 45 8.48 -15.64 8.88
CA ASN A 45 7.54 -16.68 9.29
C ASN A 45 6.58 -17.11 8.16
N ASP A 46 6.06 -16.20 7.33
CA ASP A 46 5.08 -16.57 6.29
C ASP A 46 5.75 -17.39 5.19
N LEU A 47 6.80 -16.85 4.57
CA LEU A 47 7.56 -17.56 3.53
C LEU A 47 8.15 -18.87 4.05
N GLN A 48 8.76 -18.86 5.24
CA GLN A 48 9.31 -20.07 5.85
C GLN A 48 8.23 -21.10 6.18
N SER A 49 7.02 -20.68 6.57
CA SER A 49 5.90 -21.60 6.79
C SER A 49 5.41 -22.23 5.49
N LYS A 50 5.29 -21.44 4.41
CA LYS A 50 4.95 -21.91 3.06
C LYS A 50 5.97 -22.93 2.55
N LEU A 51 7.27 -22.64 2.74
CA LEU A 51 8.34 -23.58 2.37
C LEU A 51 8.28 -24.88 3.18
N LYS A 52 8.04 -24.82 4.49
CA LYS A 52 7.94 -26.00 5.36
C LYS A 52 6.81 -26.96 4.96
N VAL A 53 5.65 -26.43 4.53
CA VAL A 53 4.53 -27.26 4.04
C VAL A 53 4.95 -28.13 2.84
N HIS A 54 5.92 -27.68 2.06
CA HIS A 54 6.39 -28.36 0.86
C HIS A 54 7.78 -29.00 1.02
N GLU A 55 8.21 -29.26 2.25
CA GLU A 55 9.55 -29.80 2.53
C GLU A 55 9.77 -31.21 1.96
N SER A 56 8.72 -32.02 1.88
CA SER A 56 8.74 -33.35 1.26
C SER A 56 8.52 -33.32 -0.26
N SER A 57 8.22 -32.16 -0.83
CA SER A 57 7.89 -32.01 -2.26
C SER A 57 9.12 -31.69 -3.08
N ASP A 58 9.07 -32.01 -4.37
CA ASP A 58 10.18 -31.80 -5.32
C ASP A 58 10.16 -30.41 -5.99
N PHE A 59 9.53 -29.41 -5.36
CA PHE A 59 9.50 -28.03 -5.84
C PHE A 59 10.81 -27.30 -5.53
N ASN A 60 11.39 -26.66 -6.54
CA ASN A 60 12.55 -25.77 -6.41
C ASN A 60 12.24 -24.36 -6.93
N HIS A 61 11.00 -24.12 -7.35
CA HIS A 61 10.49 -22.81 -7.75
C HIS A 61 9.19 -22.52 -7.01
N PHE A 62 9.13 -21.38 -6.34
CA PHE A 62 7.96 -20.87 -5.65
C PHE A 62 7.53 -19.53 -6.24
N THR A 63 6.25 -19.40 -6.56
CA THR A 63 5.65 -18.19 -7.11
C THR A 63 4.70 -17.56 -6.10
N LEU A 64 4.93 -16.30 -5.74
CA LEU A 64 4.14 -15.54 -4.80
C LEU A 64 3.38 -14.44 -5.55
N ASN A 65 2.12 -14.72 -5.88
CA ASN A 65 1.23 -13.77 -6.52
C ASN A 65 0.57 -12.88 -5.46
N LYS A 66 0.81 -11.58 -5.53
CA LYS A 66 0.28 -10.56 -4.63
C LYS A 66 -0.67 -9.66 -5.42
N PHE A 67 -1.96 -9.72 -5.11
CA PHE A 67 -3.00 -8.92 -5.75
C PHE A 67 -3.46 -7.81 -4.82
N PHE A 68 -3.37 -6.57 -5.28
CA PHE A 68 -3.87 -5.39 -4.56
C PHE A 68 -5.02 -4.75 -5.32
N TYR A 69 -6.21 -4.80 -4.74
CA TYR A 69 -7.39 -4.16 -5.30
C TYR A 69 -7.59 -2.81 -4.63
N CYS A 70 -7.36 -1.74 -5.36
CA CYS A 70 -7.45 -0.37 -4.87
C CYS A 70 -8.77 0.26 -5.31
N ILE A 71 -9.67 0.58 -4.39
CA ILE A 71 -10.93 1.27 -4.71
C ILE A 71 -10.76 2.77 -4.51
N ASN A 72 -10.94 3.53 -5.59
CA ASN A 72 -10.66 4.97 -5.64
C ASN A 72 -11.75 5.75 -6.36
N ARG A 73 -11.91 7.04 -6.01
CA ARG A 73 -12.81 7.94 -6.75
C ARG A 73 -12.28 8.35 -8.12
N LYS A 74 -10.95 8.34 -8.28
CA LYS A 74 -10.22 8.79 -9.47
C LYS A 74 -8.96 7.94 -9.64
N LEU A 75 -8.50 7.80 -10.88
CA LEU A 75 -7.17 7.25 -11.15
C LEU A 75 -6.10 8.16 -10.56
N ASN A 76 -5.04 7.57 -10.04
CA ASN A 76 -3.81 8.31 -9.83
C ASN A 76 -2.91 8.14 -11.05
N ASN A 77 -2.57 9.24 -11.69
CA ASN A 77 -1.70 9.26 -12.87
C ASN A 77 -0.21 9.45 -12.51
N GLU A 78 0.13 9.53 -11.24
CA GLU A 78 1.54 9.56 -10.83
C GLU A 78 2.19 8.23 -11.25
N LYS A 79 3.13 8.30 -12.20
CA LYS A 79 3.98 7.17 -12.61
C LYS A 79 4.79 6.74 -11.38
N ARG A 80 4.31 5.73 -10.68
CA ARG A 80 5.01 5.16 -9.53
C ARG A 80 5.92 4.07 -10.05
N SER A 81 7.17 4.40 -10.37
CA SER A 81 8.21 3.38 -10.49
C SER A 81 8.69 3.03 -9.08
N PRO A 82 8.35 1.87 -8.52
CA PRO A 82 9.06 1.40 -7.33
C PRO A 82 10.51 1.17 -7.76
N THR A 83 11.42 2.01 -7.27
CA THR A 83 12.86 1.79 -7.39
C THR A 83 13.27 0.68 -6.42
N ASN A 84 12.84 -0.56 -6.73
CA ASN A 84 13.39 -1.77 -6.10
C ASN A 84 14.86 -1.99 -6.55
N GLU A 85 15.34 -1.27 -7.57
CA GLU A 85 16.72 -1.31 -8.10
C GLU A 85 17.81 -1.03 -7.06
N TYR A 86 17.54 -0.28 -5.99
CA TYR A 86 18.56 0.15 -5.02
C TYR A 86 18.35 -0.35 -3.58
N LEU A 87 17.25 -1.06 -3.29
CA LEU A 87 16.90 -1.40 -1.89
C LEU A 87 17.46 -2.76 -1.43
N MET A 88 17.68 -3.71 -2.33
CA MET A 88 18.23 -5.03 -1.98
C MET A 88 19.74 -5.01 -1.64
N GLU A 89 20.49 -3.95 -1.98
CA GLU A 89 21.89 -3.78 -1.52
C GLU A 89 22.01 -3.68 0.03
N ARG A 90 20.88 -3.47 0.73
CA ARG A 90 20.82 -3.42 2.20
C ARG A 90 20.21 -4.66 2.85
N CYS A 91 19.65 -5.58 2.09
CA CYS A 91 19.05 -6.77 2.67
C CYS A 91 20.12 -7.81 3.01
N LYS A 92 20.44 -7.89 4.29
CA LYS A 92 20.88 -9.16 4.90
C LYS A 92 19.68 -10.11 4.91
N ALA A 93 19.19 -10.51 3.73
CA ALA A 93 18.05 -11.43 3.63
C ALA A 93 18.37 -12.64 4.50
N THR A 94 17.52 -12.91 5.49
CA THR A 94 17.74 -14.02 6.41
C THR A 94 17.83 -15.31 5.63
N PRO A 95 18.83 -16.17 5.91
CA PRO A 95 18.92 -17.47 5.25
C PRO A 95 17.62 -18.24 5.40
N LEU A 96 17.14 -18.83 4.30
CA LEU A 96 15.95 -19.68 4.30
C LEU A 96 16.35 -21.11 4.63
N ILE A 97 15.50 -21.82 5.37
CA ILE A 97 15.69 -23.25 5.64
C ILE A 97 14.70 -24.03 4.80
N PHE A 98 15.17 -24.91 3.92
CA PHE A 98 14.28 -25.75 3.10
C PHE A 98 14.92 -27.12 2.88
N ARG A 99 14.15 -28.19 3.12
CA ARG A 99 14.62 -29.58 3.04
C ARG A 99 15.86 -29.84 3.91
N GLY A 100 15.84 -29.30 5.13
CA GLY A 100 16.98 -29.35 6.06
C GLY A 100 18.25 -28.62 5.60
N GLN A 101 18.22 -27.87 4.49
CA GLN A 101 19.37 -27.11 3.98
C GLN A 101 19.18 -25.59 4.17
N GLN A 102 20.29 -24.89 4.38
CA GLN A 102 20.31 -23.43 4.42
C GLN A 102 20.57 -22.86 3.03
N TYR A 103 19.71 -21.94 2.63
CA TYR A 103 19.72 -21.24 1.37
C TYR A 103 20.04 -19.76 1.60
N TYR A 104 21.03 -19.26 0.86
CA TYR A 104 21.47 -17.87 0.92
C TYR A 104 21.11 -17.18 -0.39
N LEU A 105 20.66 -15.93 -0.30
CA LEU A 105 20.40 -15.13 -1.49
C LEU A 105 21.70 -14.99 -2.27
N HIS A 106 21.71 -15.49 -3.51
CA HIS A 106 22.89 -15.52 -4.36
C HIS A 106 22.85 -14.44 -5.42
N ASN A 107 21.72 -14.36 -6.13
CA ASN A 107 21.53 -13.42 -7.19
C ASN A 107 20.14 -12.81 -7.09
N ASN A 108 20.09 -11.53 -7.43
CA ASN A 108 18.85 -10.82 -7.64
C ASN A 108 18.82 -10.44 -9.12
N THR A 109 17.97 -11.11 -9.88
CA THR A 109 17.63 -10.64 -11.22
C THR A 109 16.53 -9.60 -11.08
N SER A 110 16.89 -8.43 -10.53
CA SER A 110 16.10 -7.20 -10.64
C SER A 110 16.66 -6.24 -11.70
N ALA A 111 17.63 -6.66 -12.51
CA ALA A 111 18.31 -5.78 -13.46
C ALA A 111 18.18 -6.30 -14.89
N THR A 112 17.29 -5.69 -15.66
CA THR A 112 17.53 -5.54 -17.09
C THR A 112 18.85 -4.81 -17.32
N PRO A 113 19.73 -5.25 -18.24
CA PRO A 113 20.58 -4.32 -18.96
C PRO A 113 19.67 -3.28 -19.65
N PRO A 114 20.10 -2.03 -19.85
CA PRO A 114 19.35 -1.08 -20.67
C PRO A 114 18.94 -1.73 -21.98
N ALA A 115 17.72 -1.43 -22.45
CA ALA A 115 17.03 -2.09 -23.57
C ALA A 115 17.83 -2.21 -24.89
N SER A 116 19.01 -1.58 -24.98
CA SER A 116 19.94 -1.67 -26.08
C SER A 116 20.93 -2.86 -26.04
N GLN A 117 20.94 -3.70 -24.99
CA GLN A 117 21.97 -4.77 -24.85
C GLN A 117 21.47 -6.15 -24.41
N SER A 118 20.22 -6.52 -24.68
CA SER A 118 19.71 -7.87 -24.39
C SER A 118 19.33 -8.61 -25.67
N SER A 119 20.00 -9.73 -25.94
CA SER A 119 19.71 -10.66 -27.06
C SER A 119 18.57 -11.64 -26.78
N ASN A 120 17.90 -11.54 -25.62
CA ASN A 120 16.71 -12.34 -25.27
C ASN A 120 15.54 -11.42 -24.85
N PRO A 121 14.48 -11.29 -25.68
CA PRO A 121 13.38 -10.35 -25.43
C PRO A 121 12.37 -10.81 -24.36
N SER A 122 12.59 -11.94 -23.66
CA SER A 122 11.65 -12.50 -22.68
C SER A 122 11.88 -12.08 -21.22
N LEU A 123 12.93 -11.29 -20.94
CA LEU A 123 13.34 -10.87 -19.58
C LEU A 123 13.49 -9.35 -19.44
N GLY A 124 12.81 -8.59 -20.31
CA GLY A 124 12.69 -7.14 -20.19
C GLY A 124 11.75 -6.73 -19.04
N ASN A 125 11.92 -5.53 -18.48
CA ASN A 125 10.98 -4.90 -17.55
C ASN A 125 9.53 -4.99 -18.08
N ASN A 126 8.79 -6.03 -17.70
CA ASN A 126 7.37 -6.14 -18.00
C ASN A 126 6.59 -5.40 -16.91
N VAL A 127 6.83 -4.09 -16.76
CA VAL A 127 5.82 -3.22 -16.15
C VAL A 127 4.70 -3.15 -17.17
N PHE A 128 3.73 -4.04 -17.00
CA PHE A 128 2.58 -4.13 -17.89
C PHE A 128 1.48 -3.25 -17.31
N GLU A 129 1.07 -2.23 -18.05
CA GLU A 129 -0.05 -1.37 -17.72
C GLU A 129 -1.19 -1.62 -18.71
N GLU A 130 -2.40 -1.82 -18.21
CA GLU A 130 -3.57 -2.12 -19.02
C GLU A 130 -4.79 -1.40 -18.45
N ASP A 131 -5.44 -0.58 -19.28
CA ASP A 131 -6.67 0.13 -18.93
C ASP A 131 -7.89 -0.62 -19.50
N GLY A 132 -8.99 -0.64 -18.76
CA GLY A 132 -10.20 -1.33 -19.17
C GLY A 132 -11.47 -0.83 -18.49
N THR A 133 -12.56 -1.54 -18.74
CA THR A 133 -13.87 -1.26 -18.16
C THR A 133 -14.50 -2.54 -17.60
N ILE A 134 -15.14 -2.42 -16.46
CA ILE A 134 -15.95 -3.48 -15.85
C ILE A 134 -17.42 -3.09 -16.03
N TYR A 135 -18.21 -4.04 -16.49
CA TYR A 135 -19.66 -3.89 -16.57
C TYR A 135 -20.31 -4.77 -15.49
N LEU A 136 -20.87 -4.14 -14.46
CA LEU A 136 -21.65 -4.84 -13.45
C LEU A 136 -23.12 -4.87 -13.90
N THR A 137 -23.60 -6.06 -14.26
CA THR A 137 -24.98 -6.30 -14.69
C THR A 137 -25.89 -6.70 -13.53
N GLN A 138 -25.33 -7.24 -12.45
CA GLN A 138 -26.02 -7.58 -11.21
C GLN A 138 -25.49 -6.73 -10.06
N THR A 139 -26.20 -5.66 -9.73
CA THR A 139 -25.97 -4.90 -8.49
C THR A 139 -27.16 -5.07 -7.57
N VAL A 140 -27.00 -4.74 -6.28
CA VAL A 140 -28.07 -4.83 -5.26
C VAL A 140 -29.38 -4.15 -5.71
N ASP A 141 -29.28 -3.12 -6.57
CA ASP A 141 -30.42 -2.37 -7.09
C ASP A 141 -30.86 -2.78 -8.52
N ASN A 142 -30.32 -3.88 -9.09
CA ASN A 142 -30.46 -4.26 -10.51
C ASN A 142 -30.09 -3.15 -11.50
N ARG A 143 -29.28 -2.17 -11.08
CA ARG A 143 -28.80 -1.09 -11.95
C ARG A 143 -27.49 -1.50 -12.59
N ARG A 144 -27.34 -1.23 -13.89
CA ARG A 144 -26.05 -1.38 -14.57
C ARG A 144 -25.09 -0.33 -14.03
N VAL A 145 -23.95 -0.77 -13.51
CA VAL A 145 -22.87 0.11 -13.07
C VAL A 145 -21.64 -0.17 -13.91
N THR A 146 -21.10 0.86 -14.54
CA THR A 146 -19.84 0.78 -15.28
C THR A 146 -18.73 1.34 -14.41
N LEU A 147 -17.68 0.55 -14.22
CA LEU A 147 -16.47 0.96 -13.51
C LEU A 147 -15.31 1.01 -14.50
N SER A 148 -14.42 1.99 -14.39
CA SER A 148 -13.14 1.94 -15.10
C SER A 148 -12.10 1.26 -14.21
N PHE A 149 -11.18 0.53 -14.83
CA PHE A 149 -10.05 -0.04 -14.12
C PHE A 149 -8.73 0.26 -14.81
N ARG A 150 -7.67 0.31 -14.00
CA ARG A 150 -6.28 0.28 -14.44
C ARG A 150 -5.57 -0.87 -13.74
N GLN A 151 -4.94 -1.73 -14.52
CA GLN A 151 -4.15 -2.84 -14.02
C GLN A 151 -2.66 -2.56 -14.27
N THR A 152 -1.84 -2.78 -13.25
CA THR A 152 -0.38 -2.73 -13.37
C THR A 152 0.19 -4.05 -12.85
N ARG A 153 1.08 -4.70 -13.62
CA ARG A 153 1.77 -5.93 -13.21
C ARG A 153 3.27 -5.70 -13.14
N GLN A 154 3.91 -6.25 -12.12
CA GLN A 154 5.35 -6.19 -11.87
C GLN A 154 5.83 -7.55 -11.38
N SER A 155 7.03 -7.96 -11.80
CA SER A 155 7.58 -9.27 -11.44
C SER A 155 9.02 -9.14 -10.98
N TYR A 156 9.38 -9.89 -9.93
CA TYR A 156 10.72 -9.93 -9.36
C TYR A 156 11.13 -11.38 -9.12
N GLN A 157 12.39 -11.72 -9.40
CA GLN A 157 12.91 -13.08 -9.27
C GLN A 157 14.15 -13.07 -8.38
N LEU A 158 14.12 -13.92 -7.35
CA LEU A 158 15.20 -14.08 -6.38
C LEU A 158 15.76 -15.50 -6.47
N GLU A 159 17.06 -15.61 -6.65
CA GLU A 159 17.79 -16.87 -6.72
C GLU A 159 18.54 -17.11 -5.42
N TYR A 160 18.17 -18.19 -4.73
CA TYR A 160 18.83 -18.65 -3.53
C TYR A 160 19.67 -19.89 -3.85
N LEU A 161 20.86 -19.95 -3.27
CA LEU A 161 21.78 -21.09 -3.36
C LEU A 161 22.02 -21.72 -2.00
N SER A 162 22.00 -23.05 -1.98
CA SER A 162 22.52 -23.83 -0.86
C SER A 162 24.03 -24.03 -0.97
N LYS A 163 24.66 -24.49 0.11
CA LYS A 163 26.07 -24.91 0.10
C LYS A 163 26.36 -26.06 -0.89
N ASP A 164 25.36 -26.90 -1.14
CA ASP A 164 25.43 -28.02 -2.10
C ASP A 164 25.14 -27.58 -3.54
N LEU A 165 25.15 -26.27 -3.83
CA LEU A 165 24.85 -25.68 -5.14
C LEU A 165 23.47 -26.01 -5.70
N LYS A 166 22.51 -26.39 -4.83
CA LYS A 166 21.10 -26.50 -5.22
C LYS A 166 20.47 -25.12 -5.28
N ASN A 167 19.75 -24.85 -6.36
CA ASN A 167 19.00 -23.62 -6.59
C ASN A 167 17.61 -23.70 -5.96
N LEU A 168 17.19 -22.60 -5.35
CA LEU A 168 15.83 -22.32 -4.93
C LEU A 168 15.41 -20.98 -5.54
N LEU A 169 14.38 -21.02 -6.39
CA LEU A 169 13.88 -19.86 -7.09
C LEU A 169 12.62 -19.33 -6.41
N ILE A 170 12.57 -18.03 -6.13
CA ILE A 170 11.38 -17.36 -5.60
C ILE A 170 11.00 -16.22 -6.54
N THR A 171 9.82 -16.31 -7.14
CA THR A 171 9.27 -15.28 -8.02
C THR A 171 8.13 -14.56 -7.33
N PHE A 172 8.17 -13.23 -7.28
CA PHE A 172 7.08 -12.38 -6.82
C PHE A 172 6.38 -11.77 -8.02
N HIS A 173 5.06 -11.90 -8.09
CA HIS A 173 4.23 -11.19 -9.06
C HIS A 173 3.31 -10.23 -8.30
N PHE A 174 3.52 -8.94 -8.47
CA PHE A 174 2.64 -7.91 -7.93
C PHE A 174 1.65 -7.46 -9.01
N THR A 175 0.36 -7.61 -8.74
CA THR A 175 -0.73 -7.14 -9.60
C THR A 175 -1.53 -6.10 -8.84
N ILE A 176 -1.55 -4.87 -9.35
CA ILE A 176 -2.31 -3.76 -8.80
C ILE A 176 -3.52 -3.55 -9.71
N VAL A 177 -4.72 -3.61 -9.16
CA VAL A 177 -5.97 -3.31 -9.87
C VAL A 177 -6.58 -2.07 -9.22
N GLN A 178 -6.54 -0.94 -9.89
CA GLN A 178 -7.21 0.28 -9.47
C GLN A 178 -8.63 0.29 -10.04
N LEU A 179 -9.62 0.09 -9.18
CA LEU A 179 -11.03 0.20 -9.50
C LEU A 179 -11.49 1.63 -9.23
N VAL A 180 -12.00 2.29 -10.27
CA VAL A 180 -12.39 3.69 -10.21
C VAL A 180 -13.89 3.79 -10.15
N PHE A 181 -14.37 4.31 -9.03
CA PHE A 181 -15.78 4.55 -8.80
C PHE A 181 -15.98 5.88 -8.08
N GLU A 182 -16.49 6.88 -8.81
CA GLU A 182 -16.55 8.27 -8.35
C GLU A 182 -17.44 8.45 -7.12
N ASP A 183 -18.55 7.73 -7.06
CA ASP A 183 -19.51 7.80 -5.96
C ASP A 183 -19.11 6.86 -4.81
N SER A 184 -18.47 7.42 -3.79
CA SER A 184 -18.08 6.65 -2.61
C SER A 184 -19.24 6.15 -1.76
N THR A 185 -20.43 6.72 -1.89
CA THR A 185 -21.57 6.33 -1.03
C THR A 185 -22.01 4.89 -1.28
N ARG A 186 -21.74 4.37 -2.48
CA ARG A 186 -22.13 3.03 -2.90
C ARG A 186 -20.98 2.03 -2.87
N TRP A 187 -19.80 2.42 -2.36
CA TRP A 187 -18.63 1.54 -2.34
C TRP A 187 -18.86 0.29 -1.50
N ALA A 188 -19.49 0.44 -0.34
CA ALA A 188 -19.82 -0.69 0.51
C ALA A 188 -20.74 -1.68 -0.22
N ASP A 189 -21.84 -1.18 -0.78
CA ASP A 189 -22.90 -2.02 -1.38
C ASP A 189 -22.45 -2.74 -2.65
N LEU A 190 -21.56 -2.14 -3.43
CA LEU A 190 -21.04 -2.77 -4.65
C LEU A 190 -19.91 -3.77 -4.38
N LEU A 191 -19.33 -3.78 -3.18
CA LEU A 191 -18.17 -4.62 -2.89
C LEU A 191 -18.45 -6.12 -3.13
N PRO A 192 -19.55 -6.71 -2.62
CA PRO A 192 -19.86 -8.11 -2.91
C PRO A 192 -20.11 -8.38 -4.40
N SER A 193 -20.74 -7.45 -5.12
CA SER A 193 -21.01 -7.58 -6.55
C SER A 193 -19.73 -7.52 -7.40
N ILE A 194 -18.75 -6.71 -7.01
CA ILE A 194 -17.45 -6.62 -7.68
C ILE A 194 -16.63 -7.90 -7.48
N PHE A 195 -16.67 -8.46 -6.27
CA PHE A 195 -15.89 -9.63 -5.88
C PHE A 195 -16.75 -10.90 -5.82
N SER A 196 -17.42 -11.24 -6.92
CA SER A 196 -18.34 -12.37 -7.02
C SER A 196 -17.79 -13.60 -7.79
N LYS A 197 -16.54 -13.55 -8.29
CA LYS A 197 -15.95 -14.47 -9.30
C LYS A 197 -16.53 -14.40 -10.71
N GLU A 198 -17.73 -13.84 -10.87
CA GLU A 198 -18.38 -13.69 -12.18
C GLU A 198 -17.86 -12.46 -12.93
N VAL A 199 -17.27 -11.50 -12.23
CA VAL A 199 -16.78 -10.26 -12.81
C VAL A 199 -15.42 -10.49 -13.47
N GLU A 200 -15.40 -10.31 -14.79
CA GLU A 200 -14.21 -10.30 -15.62
C GLU A 200 -13.77 -8.86 -15.91
N LEU A 201 -12.48 -8.59 -15.71
CA LEU A 201 -11.86 -7.35 -16.14
C LEU A 201 -11.69 -7.41 -17.66
N THR A 202 -12.53 -6.68 -18.40
CA THR A 202 -12.44 -6.60 -19.86
C THR A 202 -11.50 -5.47 -20.26
N PRO A 203 -10.29 -5.78 -20.77
CA PRO A 203 -9.35 -4.77 -21.22
C PRO A 203 -9.86 -4.08 -22.48
N LYS A 204 -9.43 -2.82 -22.71
CA LYS A 204 -9.75 -2.11 -23.96
C LYS A 204 -9.05 -2.73 -25.17
N GLU A 205 -7.89 -3.35 -24.96
CA GLU A 205 -7.08 -3.96 -26.00
C GLU A 205 -7.16 -5.50 -25.88
N SER A 206 -7.57 -6.18 -26.95
CA SER A 206 -8.13 -7.53 -26.94
C SER A 206 -7.13 -8.70 -26.91
N ASN A 207 -5.85 -8.44 -26.64
CA ASN A 207 -4.79 -9.45 -26.81
C ASN A 207 -4.50 -10.28 -25.53
N HIS A 208 -5.18 -9.97 -24.42
CA HIS A 208 -4.89 -10.60 -23.13
C HIS A 208 -6.12 -11.28 -22.54
N ALA A 209 -5.89 -12.40 -21.86
CA ALA A 209 -6.95 -13.12 -21.16
C ALA A 209 -7.52 -12.24 -20.04
N PRO A 210 -8.86 -12.11 -19.94
CA PRO A 210 -9.49 -11.30 -18.92
C PRO A 210 -9.14 -11.81 -17.53
N LEU A 211 -8.76 -10.90 -16.62
CA LEU A 211 -8.53 -11.24 -15.22
C LEU A 211 -9.88 -11.36 -14.50
N LYS A 212 -10.15 -12.51 -13.87
CA LYS A 212 -11.30 -12.67 -12.98
C LYS A 212 -11.00 -12.11 -11.61
N LEU A 213 -11.92 -11.31 -11.08
CA LEU A 213 -11.83 -10.88 -9.69
C LEU A 213 -12.17 -12.06 -8.76
N PRO A 214 -11.47 -12.21 -7.63
CA PRO A 214 -11.72 -13.30 -6.68
C PRO A 214 -13.08 -13.14 -6.00
N HIS A 215 -13.57 -14.20 -5.36
CA HIS A 215 -14.72 -14.04 -4.47
C HIS A 215 -14.30 -13.23 -3.24
N LEU A 216 -15.20 -12.44 -2.67
CA LEU A 216 -14.89 -11.63 -1.51
C LEU A 216 -14.36 -12.48 -0.34
N ASP A 217 -14.81 -13.73 -0.21
CA ASP A 217 -14.30 -14.71 0.77
C ASP A 217 -12.79 -14.96 0.68
N GLU A 218 -12.23 -14.95 -0.53
CA GLU A 218 -10.81 -15.23 -0.79
C GLU A 218 -9.92 -14.03 -0.43
N VAL A 219 -10.52 -12.83 -0.33
CA VAL A 219 -9.83 -11.61 0.10
C VAL A 219 -9.77 -11.58 1.63
N LYS A 220 -8.66 -12.05 2.20
CA LYS A 220 -8.54 -12.19 3.67
C LYS A 220 -8.21 -10.89 4.39
N THR A 221 -7.60 -9.92 3.71
CA THR A 221 -7.07 -8.69 4.35
C THR A 221 -7.58 -7.44 3.65
N MET A 222 -8.10 -6.51 4.45
CA MET A 222 -8.46 -5.17 4.03
C MET A 222 -7.59 -4.14 4.75
N ILE A 223 -7.09 -3.16 4.00
CA ILE A 223 -6.38 -1.99 4.52
C ILE A 223 -7.26 -0.76 4.27
N CYS A 224 -7.60 -0.04 5.33
CA CYS A 224 -8.37 1.19 5.25
C CYS A 224 -7.54 2.38 5.69
N THR A 225 -7.22 3.25 4.72
CA THR A 225 -6.52 4.53 4.92
C THR A 225 -7.41 5.74 4.60
N LEU A 226 -8.74 5.52 4.57
CA LEU A 226 -9.71 6.58 4.31
C LEU A 226 -9.65 7.64 5.41
N GLY A 227 -9.65 8.90 4.98
CA GLY A 227 -9.71 10.05 5.86
C GLY A 227 -10.03 11.31 5.07
N THR A 228 -10.65 12.28 5.75
CA THR A 228 -10.95 13.60 5.14
C THR A 228 -10.13 14.70 5.79
N ASN A 229 -9.40 15.46 4.96
CA ASN A 229 -8.88 16.75 5.41
C ASN A 229 -10.00 17.81 5.40
N SER A 230 -9.87 18.83 6.25
CA SER A 230 -10.89 19.87 6.43
C SER A 230 -11.15 20.69 5.16
N SER A 231 -10.21 20.71 4.21
CA SER A 231 -10.36 21.35 2.91
C SER A 231 -11.22 20.52 1.95
N SER A 232 -11.06 19.20 1.90
CA SER A 232 -11.86 18.33 1.03
C SER A 232 -13.30 18.16 1.49
N ALA A 233 -13.56 18.26 2.80
CA ALA A 233 -14.92 18.25 3.35
C ALA A 233 -15.77 19.43 2.84
N LYS A 234 -15.15 20.60 2.59
CA LYS A 234 -15.84 21.77 2.04
C LYS A 234 -16.16 21.66 0.54
N HIS A 235 -15.36 20.90 -0.21
CA HIS A 235 -15.52 20.79 -1.66
C HIS A 235 -16.44 19.65 -2.10
N ASN A 236 -16.54 18.57 -1.32
CA ASN A 236 -17.23 17.35 -1.74
C ASN A 236 -18.62 17.16 -1.10
N ASN A 237 -19.16 18.14 -0.36
CA ASN A 237 -20.43 18.09 0.38
C ASN A 237 -20.60 16.94 1.40
N TYR A 238 -19.62 16.03 1.53
CA TYR A 238 -19.66 14.96 2.52
C TYR A 238 -19.10 15.43 3.86
N ASP A 239 -19.89 15.24 4.92
CA ASP A 239 -19.43 15.46 6.28
C ASP A 239 -18.24 14.53 6.60
N ARG A 240 -17.31 15.04 7.41
CA ARG A 240 -16.18 14.28 7.93
C ARG A 240 -16.67 13.03 8.67
N TYR A 241 -17.78 13.11 9.40
CA TYR A 241 -18.39 11.96 10.06
C TYR A 241 -18.81 10.85 9.09
N PHE A 242 -19.34 11.22 7.91
CA PHE A 242 -19.71 10.25 6.89
C PHE A 242 -18.51 9.42 6.42
N VAL A 243 -17.39 10.07 6.09
CA VAL A 243 -16.21 9.34 5.59
C VAL A 243 -15.45 8.63 6.69
N ASP A 244 -15.22 9.30 7.83
CA ASP A 244 -14.40 8.74 8.91
C ASP A 244 -15.11 7.65 9.71
N TYR A 245 -16.45 7.58 9.70
CA TYR A 245 -17.22 6.58 10.44
C TYR A 245 -18.16 5.78 9.53
N HIS A 246 -19.20 6.39 8.96
CA HIS A 246 -20.27 5.64 8.26
C HIS A 246 -19.75 4.80 7.10
N LEU A 247 -19.05 5.43 6.16
CA LEU A 247 -18.51 4.75 4.98
C LEU A 247 -17.54 3.64 5.37
N THR A 248 -16.59 3.94 6.28
CA THR A 248 -15.61 2.94 6.72
C THR A 248 -16.25 1.76 7.44
N PHE A 249 -17.24 2.02 8.30
CA PHE A 249 -17.95 0.96 9.00
C PHE A 249 -18.78 0.10 8.05
N GLN A 250 -19.52 0.68 7.11
CA GLN A 250 -20.29 -0.06 6.10
C GLN A 250 -19.40 -0.90 5.18
N ILE A 251 -18.25 -0.36 4.75
CA ILE A 251 -17.26 -1.12 3.99
C ILE A 251 -16.77 -2.32 4.81
N ALA A 252 -16.43 -2.11 6.09
CA ALA A 252 -15.98 -3.19 6.96
C ALA A 252 -17.07 -4.26 7.15
N GLN A 253 -18.32 -3.85 7.33
CA GLN A 253 -19.47 -4.74 7.47
C GLN A 253 -19.67 -5.63 6.24
N ASN A 254 -19.59 -5.06 5.03
CA ASN A 254 -19.74 -5.86 3.81
C ASN A 254 -18.49 -6.70 3.51
N PHE A 255 -17.30 -6.25 3.93
CA PHE A 255 -16.06 -7.02 3.83
C PHE A 255 -16.02 -8.23 4.78
N THR A 256 -16.62 -8.12 5.98
CA THR A 256 -16.81 -9.23 6.92
C THR A 256 -17.92 -10.15 6.47
N ASN A 257 -17.80 -10.74 5.28
CA ASN A 257 -18.79 -11.66 4.74
C ASN A 257 -18.60 -13.11 5.26
N CYS A 258 -17.39 -13.43 5.74
CA CYS A 258 -17.06 -14.71 6.39
C CYS A 258 -16.10 -14.50 7.57
N GLU A 259 -15.86 -15.56 8.35
CA GLU A 259 -14.94 -15.50 9.49
C GLU A 259 -13.45 -15.42 9.06
N GLY A 260 -12.58 -15.02 9.99
CA GLY A 260 -11.13 -14.99 9.76
C GLY A 260 -10.64 -13.83 8.89
N LYS A 261 -11.50 -12.85 8.60
CA LYS A 261 -11.12 -11.59 7.94
C LYS A 261 -10.23 -10.74 8.83
N ARG A 262 -9.27 -10.07 8.20
CA ARG A 262 -8.35 -9.14 8.85
C ARG A 262 -8.56 -7.71 8.34
N LEU A 263 -8.66 -6.77 9.27
CA LEU A 263 -8.73 -5.34 8.98
C LEU A 263 -7.51 -4.63 9.56
N VAL A 264 -6.76 -3.93 8.71
CA VAL A 264 -5.74 -2.96 9.13
C VAL A 264 -6.28 -1.56 8.86
N ILE A 265 -6.47 -0.76 9.90
CA ILE A 265 -7.06 0.57 9.78
C ILE A 265 -6.17 1.62 10.45
N ILE A 266 -6.08 2.78 9.80
CA ILE A 266 -5.41 3.95 10.35
C ILE A 266 -6.47 4.91 10.91
N THR A 267 -6.36 5.21 12.20
CA THR A 267 -7.22 6.18 12.87
C THR A 267 -6.40 7.41 13.26
N SER A 268 -6.25 7.68 14.54
CA SER A 268 -5.47 8.78 15.09
C SER A 268 -5.05 8.44 16.51
N PHE A 269 -4.02 9.11 17.01
CA PHE A 269 -3.73 9.10 18.44
C PHE A 269 -5.01 9.44 19.22
N ASN A 270 -5.31 8.65 20.24
CA ASN A 270 -6.55 8.82 20.97
C ASN A 270 -6.37 8.45 22.44
N ASN A 271 -7.00 9.23 23.32
CA ASN A 271 -7.16 8.94 24.74
C ASN A 271 -8.58 9.34 25.16
N SER A 272 -9.07 8.81 26.29
CA SER A 272 -10.45 9.04 26.72
C SER A 272 -10.77 10.53 26.92
N LEU A 273 -9.82 11.31 27.44
CA LEU A 273 -10.03 12.75 27.68
C LEU A 273 -10.23 13.55 26.39
N ILE A 274 -9.39 13.31 25.38
CA ILE A 274 -9.43 14.02 24.09
C ILE A 274 -10.67 13.61 23.29
N SER A 275 -11.09 12.34 23.37
CA SER A 275 -12.32 11.89 22.69
C SER A 275 -13.59 12.50 23.29
N HIS A 276 -13.58 12.91 24.55
CA HIS A 276 -14.71 13.64 25.14
C HIS A 276 -14.77 15.12 24.72
N ILE A 277 -13.63 15.75 24.52
CA ILE A 277 -13.54 17.20 24.23
C ILE A 277 -13.68 17.49 22.73
N PHE A 278 -13.13 16.63 21.88
CA PHE A 278 -12.98 16.91 20.45
C PHE A 278 -13.77 15.92 19.59
N PRO A 279 -14.76 16.40 18.80
CA PRO A 279 -15.62 15.54 17.98
C PRO A 279 -14.86 14.60 17.03
N TYR A 280 -13.72 15.05 16.49
CA TYR A 280 -12.88 14.22 15.61
C TYR A 280 -12.39 12.94 16.28
N PHE A 281 -11.86 13.04 17.50
CA PHE A 281 -11.35 11.91 18.25
C PHE A 281 -12.48 11.05 18.83
N LYS A 282 -13.63 11.66 19.12
CA LYS A 282 -14.87 10.94 19.46
C LYS A 282 -15.29 9.99 18.33
N THR A 283 -15.33 10.49 17.09
CA THR A 283 -15.72 9.71 15.91
C THR A 283 -14.77 8.54 15.67
N LYS A 284 -13.44 8.78 15.73
CA LYS A 284 -12.45 7.71 15.57
C LYS A 284 -12.52 6.67 16.71
N TYR A 285 -12.74 7.11 17.95
CA TYR A 285 -12.96 6.20 19.08
C TYR A 285 -14.21 5.33 18.87
N GLN A 286 -15.31 5.94 18.45
CA GLN A 286 -16.56 5.25 18.18
C GLN A 286 -16.40 4.21 17.07
N LEU A 287 -15.70 4.56 15.98
CA LEU A 287 -15.38 3.61 14.91
C LEU A 287 -14.61 2.40 15.45
N GLU A 288 -13.53 2.62 16.20
CA GLU A 288 -12.71 1.54 16.74
C GLU A 288 -13.53 0.59 17.62
N ASN A 289 -14.37 1.14 18.50
CA ASN A 289 -15.25 0.35 19.35
C ASN A 289 -16.31 -0.42 18.56
N ASP A 290 -16.88 0.19 17.53
CA ASP A 290 -17.94 -0.42 16.74
C ASP A 290 -17.40 -1.50 15.80
N LEU A 291 -16.22 -1.31 15.21
CA LEU A 291 -15.53 -2.35 14.43
C LEU A 291 -15.24 -3.60 15.26
N GLN A 292 -14.96 -3.43 16.56
CA GLN A 292 -14.70 -4.56 17.46
C GLN A 292 -15.99 -5.28 17.87
N ASN A 293 -17.06 -4.54 18.15
CA ASN A 293 -18.21 -5.08 18.88
C ASN A 293 -19.49 -5.25 18.05
N LYS A 294 -19.59 -4.63 16.87
CA LYS A 294 -20.85 -4.57 16.09
C LYS A 294 -20.82 -5.29 14.74
N LEU A 295 -19.65 -5.77 14.30
CA LEU A 295 -19.55 -6.50 13.03
C LEU A 295 -20.06 -7.93 13.20
N THR A 296 -20.73 -8.45 12.17
CA THR A 296 -21.24 -9.82 12.14
C THR A 296 -21.08 -10.39 10.73
N PRO A 297 -20.27 -11.45 10.54
CA PRO A 297 -19.35 -12.07 11.49
C PRO A 297 -18.28 -11.11 12.06
N ALA A 298 -17.72 -11.47 13.22
CA ALA A 298 -16.63 -10.73 13.83
C ALA A 298 -15.34 -10.83 12.98
N LEU A 299 -14.54 -9.77 12.99
CA LEU A 299 -13.21 -9.80 12.39
C LEU A 299 -12.32 -10.76 13.17
N GLY A 300 -11.63 -11.67 12.46
CA GLY A 300 -10.65 -12.55 13.10
C GLY A 300 -9.43 -11.78 13.61
N GLN A 301 -9.12 -10.63 13.00
CA GLN A 301 -8.10 -9.72 13.48
C GLN A 301 -8.36 -8.26 13.06
N ILE A 302 -8.20 -7.35 14.01
CA ILE A 302 -8.25 -5.90 13.81
C ILE A 302 -6.91 -5.31 14.24
N VAL A 303 -6.24 -4.62 13.33
CA VAL A 303 -5.04 -3.82 13.63
C VAL A 303 -5.37 -2.35 13.48
N VAL A 304 -5.31 -1.61 14.58
CA VAL A 304 -5.58 -0.18 14.63
C VAL A 304 -4.27 0.57 14.80
N LEU A 305 -3.85 1.29 13.76
CA LEU A 305 -2.73 2.23 13.86
C LEU A 305 -3.23 3.58 14.34
N ARG A 306 -2.67 4.07 15.45
CA ARG A 306 -2.97 5.36 16.06
C ARG A 306 -1.78 6.32 15.90
N PRO A 307 -1.51 6.83 14.69
CA PRO A 307 -0.42 7.80 14.50
C PRO A 307 -0.79 9.16 15.12
N GLY A 308 0.23 9.85 15.61
CA GLY A 308 0.14 11.27 15.95
C GLY A 308 0.09 12.14 14.70
N PRO A 309 0.26 13.46 14.85
CA PRO A 309 0.35 14.36 13.70
C PRO A 309 1.42 13.90 12.71
N LEU A 310 1.05 13.80 11.44
CA LEU A 310 1.90 13.22 10.41
C LEU A 310 2.89 14.24 9.85
N VAL A 311 4.15 13.82 9.73
CA VAL A 311 5.20 14.57 9.03
C VAL A 311 5.30 14.04 7.61
N GLY A 312 4.90 14.85 6.64
CA GLY A 312 4.95 14.50 5.23
C GLY A 312 4.50 15.67 4.36
N ASN A 313 4.73 15.58 3.07
CA ASN A 313 4.21 16.55 2.10
C ASN A 313 3.00 15.92 1.41
N HIS A 314 1.82 16.53 1.54
CA HIS A 314 0.61 16.09 0.84
C HIS A 314 0.63 16.42 -0.67
N ALA A 315 1.67 17.12 -1.15
CA ALA A 315 1.90 17.37 -2.56
C ALA A 315 3.18 16.65 -2.99
N ASN A 316 3.04 15.62 -3.84
CA ASN A 316 4.11 15.22 -4.75
C ASN A 316 4.24 16.34 -5.77
N LEU A 317 5.30 17.13 -5.62
CA LEU A 317 5.82 17.94 -6.70
C LEU A 317 7.10 17.22 -7.12
N ASP A 318 6.95 16.31 -8.09
CA ASP A 318 8.02 16.08 -9.05
C ASP A 318 8.54 17.46 -9.50
N ASP A 319 9.86 17.62 -9.50
CA ASP A 319 10.59 18.88 -9.72
C ASP A 319 10.65 19.90 -8.56
N ARG A 320 10.95 19.43 -7.35
CA ARG A 320 11.76 20.27 -6.45
C ARG A 320 13.24 20.19 -6.79
N ASP A 321 13.65 20.61 -7.99
CA ASP A 321 15.03 21.08 -8.17
C ASP A 321 15.16 22.54 -7.69
N LEU A 322 14.62 22.82 -6.50
CA LEU A 322 14.77 24.09 -5.78
C LEU A 322 16.14 24.14 -5.10
N ARG A 323 17.19 23.66 -5.80
CA ARG A 323 18.57 23.82 -5.36
C ARG A 323 18.98 25.24 -5.68
N LEU A 324 19.45 25.95 -4.67
CA LEU A 324 20.05 27.26 -4.87
C LEU A 324 21.27 27.08 -5.77
N ARG A 325 21.23 27.64 -6.98
CA ARG A 325 22.37 27.62 -7.90
C ARG A 325 23.51 28.41 -7.27
N TYR A 326 24.65 27.77 -7.10
CA TYR A 326 25.83 28.40 -6.53
C TYR A 326 26.60 29.18 -7.61
N SER A 327 26.97 30.42 -7.31
CA SER A 327 27.92 31.22 -8.09
C SER A 327 28.99 31.80 -7.16
N PRO A 328 30.26 31.84 -7.59
CA PRO A 328 31.34 32.49 -6.84
C PRO A 328 31.21 34.03 -6.82
N SER A 329 30.38 34.62 -7.70
CA SER A 329 30.11 36.06 -7.72
C SER A 329 28.99 36.43 -6.75
N LEU A 330 29.23 37.39 -5.85
CA LEU A 330 28.23 37.90 -4.90
C LEU A 330 26.97 38.43 -5.62
N GLY A 331 27.14 39.13 -6.75
CA GLY A 331 26.01 39.70 -7.50
C GLY A 331 25.14 38.62 -8.15
N GLU A 332 25.77 37.61 -8.74
CA GLU A 332 25.05 36.47 -9.31
C GLU A 332 24.43 35.59 -8.23
N GLN A 333 25.10 35.40 -7.11
CA GLN A 333 24.57 34.65 -5.97
C GLN A 333 23.32 35.34 -5.39
N LEU A 334 23.32 36.68 -5.31
CA LEU A 334 22.15 37.45 -4.86
C LEU A 334 20.97 37.31 -5.85
N LYS A 335 21.26 37.34 -7.15
CA LYS A 335 20.27 37.10 -8.21
C LYS A 335 19.67 35.70 -8.11
N ASN A 336 20.53 34.67 -8.01
CA ASN A 336 20.12 33.28 -7.84
C ASN A 336 19.27 33.08 -6.57
N TYR A 337 19.63 33.76 -5.48
CA TYR A 337 18.86 33.73 -4.24
C TYR A 337 17.48 34.37 -4.39
N ARG A 338 17.38 35.52 -5.08
CA ARG A 338 16.11 36.19 -5.35
C ARG A 338 15.19 35.33 -6.23
N GLU A 339 15.73 34.73 -7.28
CA GLU A 339 15.00 33.81 -8.17
C GLU A 339 14.52 32.58 -7.39
N TRP A 340 15.39 32.00 -6.57
CA TRP A 340 15.04 30.88 -5.70
C TRP A 340 13.92 31.23 -4.72
N CYS A 341 13.99 32.39 -4.03
CA CYS A 341 12.92 32.86 -3.14
C CYS A 341 11.59 33.04 -3.87
N TRP A 342 11.62 33.50 -5.13
CA TRP A 342 10.43 33.70 -5.94
C TRP A 342 9.78 32.37 -6.33
N GLU A 343 10.57 31.41 -6.84
CA GLU A 343 10.10 30.07 -7.17
C GLU A 343 9.61 29.32 -5.92
N TYR A 344 10.29 29.49 -4.79
CA TYR A 344 9.84 28.97 -3.49
C TYR A 344 8.47 29.53 -3.10
N LYS A 345 8.28 30.85 -3.16
CA LYS A 345 7.00 31.50 -2.84
C LYS A 345 5.87 31.05 -3.78
N LYS A 346 6.13 30.98 -5.09
CA LYS A 346 5.15 30.48 -6.07
C LYS A 346 4.73 29.05 -5.75
N SER A 347 5.70 28.18 -5.48
CA SER A 347 5.47 26.77 -5.14
C SER A 347 4.65 26.65 -3.85
N PHE A 348 5.01 27.40 -2.80
CA PHE A 348 4.27 27.43 -1.54
C PHE A 348 2.81 27.88 -1.70
N VAL A 349 2.55 28.89 -2.53
CA VAL A 349 1.18 29.34 -2.83
C VAL A 349 0.40 28.27 -3.61
N LYS A 350 1.03 27.61 -4.60
CA LYS A 350 0.41 26.48 -5.32
C LYS A 350 0.06 25.34 -4.37
N GLU A 351 0.94 25.00 -3.43
CA GLU A 351 0.68 24.00 -2.39
C GLU A 351 -0.52 24.40 -1.52
N ILE A 352 -0.52 25.62 -0.96
CA ILE A 352 -1.63 26.11 -0.14
C ILE A 352 -2.96 26.05 -0.90
N ARG A 353 -2.98 26.39 -2.20
CA ARG A 353 -4.18 26.28 -3.03
C ARG A 353 -4.63 24.83 -3.21
N LYS A 354 -3.70 23.89 -3.37
CA LYS A 354 -4.00 22.46 -3.58
C LYS A 354 -4.49 21.76 -2.32
N ILE A 355 -3.79 21.93 -1.19
CA ILE A 355 -4.04 21.15 0.04
C ILE A 355 -4.76 21.94 1.14
N GLY A 356 -4.78 23.27 1.05
CA GLY A 356 -5.35 24.20 2.03
C GLY A 356 -4.35 24.66 3.09
N PHE A 357 -4.50 25.91 3.54
CA PHE A 357 -3.60 26.54 4.53
C PHE A 357 -3.53 25.77 5.85
N LYS A 358 -4.68 25.33 6.38
CA LYS A 358 -4.72 24.59 7.66
C LYS A 358 -3.91 23.29 7.60
N THR A 359 -4.03 22.55 6.50
CA THR A 359 -3.26 21.33 6.25
C THR A 359 -1.76 21.66 6.20
N LYS A 360 -1.36 22.72 5.48
CA LYS A 360 0.04 23.13 5.38
C LYS A 360 0.64 23.58 6.71
N ALA A 361 -0.11 24.34 7.49
CA ALA A 361 0.31 24.76 8.83
C ALA A 361 0.51 23.54 9.75
N SER A 362 -0.39 22.56 9.68
CA SER A 362 -0.25 21.32 10.42
C SER A 362 1.01 20.54 10.03
N GLU A 363 1.36 20.47 8.73
CA GLU A 363 2.61 19.84 8.27
C GLU A 363 3.85 20.54 8.88
N LEU A 364 3.87 21.87 8.85
CA LEU A 364 4.99 22.67 9.37
C LEU A 364 5.15 22.49 10.88
N VAL A 365 4.05 22.53 11.63
CA VAL A 365 4.06 22.30 13.09
C VAL A 365 4.51 20.88 13.41
N ALA A 366 3.98 19.87 12.71
CA ALA A 366 4.38 18.48 12.92
C ALA A 366 5.88 18.28 12.64
N ARG A 367 6.40 18.90 11.57
CA ARG A 367 7.83 18.85 11.23
C ARG A 367 8.69 19.53 12.30
N ALA A 368 8.26 20.65 12.86
CA ALA A 368 8.98 21.37 13.91
C ALA A 368 8.96 20.62 15.26
N MET A 369 7.86 19.92 15.56
CA MET A 369 7.64 19.19 16.82
C MET A 369 8.20 17.76 16.83
N TYR A 370 8.56 17.21 15.66
CA TYR A 370 9.10 15.85 15.56
C TYR A 370 10.35 15.67 16.45
N ARG A 371 10.31 14.64 17.31
CA ARG A 371 11.35 14.30 18.30
C ARG A 371 11.72 15.43 19.27
N LYS A 372 10.85 16.43 19.46
CA LYS A 372 11.02 17.44 20.50
C LYS A 372 10.50 16.94 21.85
N PRO A 373 11.15 17.30 22.98
CA PRO A 373 10.65 16.96 24.31
C PRO A 373 9.24 17.55 24.52
N GLY A 374 8.34 16.80 25.16
CA GLY A 374 6.95 17.21 25.40
C GLY A 374 5.97 16.91 24.25
N SER A 375 6.45 16.57 23.04
CA SER A 375 5.59 16.26 21.89
C SER A 375 4.70 15.02 22.09
N SER A 376 5.03 14.15 23.05
CA SER A 376 4.22 12.98 23.41
C SER A 376 2.84 13.35 23.98
N VAL A 377 2.71 14.52 24.61
CA VAL A 377 1.42 15.00 25.15
C VAL A 377 0.44 15.34 24.02
N LEU A 378 0.97 15.71 22.85
CA LEU A 378 0.20 16.02 21.64
C LEU A 378 0.14 14.85 20.65
N GLY A 379 0.35 13.62 21.14
CA GLY A 379 0.22 12.40 20.33
C GLY A 379 1.48 11.91 19.64
N TYR A 380 2.64 12.55 19.84
CA TYR A 380 3.94 12.22 19.21
C TYR A 380 3.90 12.23 17.68
N CYS A 381 4.52 13.23 17.05
CA CYS A 381 4.52 13.36 15.59
C CYS A 381 5.29 12.21 14.94
N VAL A 382 4.80 11.68 13.82
CA VAL A 382 5.42 10.54 13.12
C VAL A 382 5.45 10.79 11.62
N PRO A 383 6.53 10.42 10.89
CA PRO A 383 6.55 10.49 9.44
C PRO A 383 5.47 9.64 8.77
N ALA A 384 4.87 10.16 7.70
CA ALA A 384 3.88 9.44 6.91
C ALA A 384 4.45 8.15 6.29
N SER A 385 5.72 8.17 5.86
CA SER A 385 6.42 6.99 5.34
C SER A 385 6.58 5.88 6.40
N LYS A 386 6.91 6.24 7.65
CA LYS A 386 6.99 5.27 8.75
C LYS A 386 5.62 4.66 9.08
N THR A 387 4.58 5.48 9.07
CA THR A 387 3.20 5.01 9.25
C THR A 387 2.77 4.07 8.12
N ALA A 388 3.14 4.39 6.88
CA ALA A 388 2.88 3.55 5.72
C ALA A 388 3.61 2.19 5.80
N TYR A 389 4.89 2.18 6.17
CA TYR A 389 5.64 0.95 6.38
C TYR A 389 5.00 0.11 7.49
N ALA A 390 4.68 0.70 8.64
CA ALA A 390 4.03 -0.02 9.73
C ALA A 390 2.66 -0.59 9.28
N THR A 391 1.90 0.15 8.48
CA THR A 391 0.62 -0.33 7.93
C THR A 391 0.83 -1.54 7.02
N ALA A 392 1.78 -1.44 6.09
CA ALA A 392 2.11 -2.53 5.16
C ALA A 392 2.63 -3.76 5.92
N TYR A 393 3.53 -3.57 6.89
CA TYR A 393 4.08 -4.62 7.74
C TYR A 393 3.01 -5.37 8.54
N MET A 394 2.07 -4.64 9.16
CA MET A 394 0.97 -5.25 9.90
C MET A 394 -0.04 -5.95 8.97
N ALA A 395 -0.17 -5.47 7.73
CA ALA A 395 -1.00 -6.12 6.72
C ALA A 395 -0.37 -7.37 6.11
N THR A 396 0.95 -7.52 6.12
CA THR A 396 1.62 -8.72 5.60
C THR A 396 1.94 -9.74 6.69
N LYS A 397 2.10 -9.32 7.95
CA LYS A 397 2.42 -10.19 9.07
C LYS A 397 1.20 -10.48 9.95
N PRO A 398 0.59 -11.67 9.89
CA PRO A 398 -0.49 -12.02 10.82
C PRO A 398 0.04 -12.07 12.25
N ILE A 399 -0.69 -11.44 13.18
CA ILE A 399 -0.34 -11.41 14.61
C ILE A 399 -1.29 -12.33 15.37
N LEU A 400 -0.87 -12.84 16.53
CA LEU A 400 -1.76 -13.57 17.44
C LEU A 400 -2.68 -12.58 18.18
N GLY A 401 -3.99 -12.83 18.13
CA GLY A 401 -5.00 -12.06 18.86
C GLY A 401 -5.95 -11.25 17.97
N GLU A 402 -7.13 -11.00 18.51
CA GLU A 402 -8.26 -10.36 17.82
C GLU A 402 -8.05 -8.85 17.60
N LEU A 403 -7.39 -8.14 18.54
CA LEU A 403 -7.16 -6.70 18.46
C LEU A 403 -5.69 -6.33 18.72
N ARG A 404 -5.10 -5.54 17.83
CA ARG A 404 -3.77 -4.96 17.98
C ARG A 404 -3.78 -3.45 17.77
N ILE A 405 -3.46 -2.69 18.81
CA ILE A 405 -3.32 -1.23 18.73
C ILE A 405 -1.84 -0.88 18.59
N VAL A 406 -1.45 -0.23 17.48
CA VAL A 406 -0.08 0.21 17.22
C VAL A 406 0.01 1.71 17.49
N THR A 407 0.79 2.10 18.49
CA THR A 407 0.89 3.51 18.92
C THR A 407 1.91 4.29 18.09
N SER A 408 1.83 5.62 18.12
CA SER A 408 2.73 6.49 17.36
C SER A 408 4.22 6.29 17.70
N LYS A 409 4.55 6.02 18.97
CA LYS A 409 5.91 5.68 19.38
C LYS A 409 6.37 4.38 18.75
N GLU A 410 5.52 3.36 18.80
CA GLU A 410 5.82 2.06 18.21
C GLU A 410 6.03 2.15 16.70
N ILE A 411 5.18 2.91 15.99
CA ILE A 411 5.35 3.19 14.56
C ILE A 411 6.73 3.79 14.27
N ASP A 412 7.21 4.73 15.09
CA ASP A 412 8.53 5.34 14.90
C ASP A 412 9.70 4.37 15.19
N TYR A 413 9.51 3.37 16.04
CA TYR A 413 10.53 2.36 16.37
C TYR A 413 10.51 1.12 15.47
N LEU A 414 9.39 0.81 14.82
CA LEU A 414 9.27 -0.32 13.88
C LEU A 414 10.12 -0.15 12.60
N THR A 415 10.61 1.06 12.35
CA THR A 415 11.43 1.49 11.21
C THR A 415 12.68 2.23 11.68
#